data_AF-A0A351AE47-F1
#
_entry.id   AF-A0A351AE47-F1
#
_cell.length_a   1.000
_cell.length_b   1.000
_cell.length_c   1.000
_cell.angle_alpha   90.00
_cell.angle_beta   90.00
_cell.angle_gamma   90.00
#
_symmetry.space_group_name_H-M   'P 1'
#
loop_
_entity.id
_entity.type
_entity.pdbx_description
1 polymer ?
#
loop_
_entity_poly.entity_id
_entity_poly.type
_entity_poly.pdbx_seq_one_letter_code
_entity_poly.pdbx_strand_id
1 'polypeptide(L)' 'VVERPASAVKELVENALDAGATRIEIDLERAGRALIRVSDNGIGMTEDQVLLALERHATSKI' A
#
# COMPACT_ATOMS: atom_id res chain seq x y z
N VAL A 1 11.65 -3.43 -5.67
CA VAL A 1 12.21 -4.67 -5.09
C VAL A 1 11.89 -4.66 -3.60
N VAL A 2 11.02 -5.56 -3.13
CA VAL A 2 10.60 -5.62 -1.72
C VAL A 2 11.43 -6.73 -1.06
N GLU A 3 12.59 -6.38 -0.50
CA GLU A 3 13.48 -7.36 0.11
C GLU A 3 13.08 -7.73 1.56
N ARG A 4 12.17 -6.97 2.19
CA ARG A 4 11.72 -7.20 3.57
C ARG A 4 10.23 -6.86 3.75
N PRO A 5 9.47 -7.59 4.60
CA PRO A 5 8.07 -7.27 4.93
C PRO A 5 7.84 -5.81 5.35
N ALA A 6 8.80 -5.23 6.07
CA ALA A 6 8.75 -3.82 6.46
C ALA A 6 8.73 -2.86 5.26
N SER A 7 9.42 -3.19 4.17
CA SER A 7 9.38 -2.37 2.94
C SER A 7 8.00 -2.41 2.28
N ALA A 8 7.32 -3.56 2.27
CA ALA A 8 5.95 -3.64 1.77
C ALA A 8 5.00 -2.77 2.60
N VAL A 9 5.11 -2.83 3.93
CA VAL A 9 4.31 -2.00 4.83
C VAL A 9 4.59 -0.52 4.57
N LYS A 10 5.86 -0.12 4.44
CA LYS A 10 6.24 1.27 4.18
C LYS A 10 5.58 1.80 2.92
N GLU A 11 5.67 1.08 1.80
CA GLU A 11 5.10 1.51 0.52
C GLU A 11 3.56 1.61 0.59
N LEU A 12 2.89 0.64 1.22
CA LEU A 12 1.43 0.68 1.37
C LEU A 12 0.97 1.85 2.26
N VAL A 13 1.71 2.15 3.33
CA VAL A 13 1.41 3.30 4.20
C VAL A 13 1.68 4.62 3.49
N GLU A 14 2.76 4.72 2.71
CA GLU A 14 3.04 5.90 1.89
C GLU A 14 1.92 6.18 0.89
N ASN A 15 1.39 5.13 0.23
CA ASN A 15 0.25 5.27 -0.68
C ASN A 15 -1.02 5.77 0.03
N ALA A 16 -1.31 5.24 1.23
CA ALA A 16 -2.45 5.70 2.03
C ALA A 16 -2.32 7.17 2.44
N LEU A 17 -1.10 7.62 2.79
CA LEU A 17 -0.83 9.02 3.09
C LEU A 17 -0.99 9.92 1.86
N ASP A 18 -0.50 9.50 0.70
CA ASP A 18 -0.70 10.25 -0.56
C ASP A 18 -2.19 10.36 -0.92
N ALA A 19 -2.99 9.34 -0.59
CA ALA A 19 -4.44 9.34 -0.73
C ALA A 19 -5.17 10.22 0.31
N GLY A 20 -4.42 10.93 1.17
CA GLY A 20 -4.97 11.84 2.17
C GLY A 20 -5.65 11.13 3.34
N ALA A 21 -5.32 9.87 3.60
CA ALA A 21 -5.90 9.12 4.72
C ALA A 21 -5.58 9.80 6.06
N THR A 22 -6.59 9.84 6.93
CA THR A 22 -6.47 10.34 8.31
C THR A 22 -6.45 9.21 9.33
N ARG A 23 -6.84 8.00 8.90
CA ARG A 23 -6.80 6.76 9.66
C ARG A 23 -6.22 5.66 8.76
N ILE A 24 -5.21 4.97 9.28
CA ILE A 24 -4.55 3.84 8.62
C ILE A 24 -4.44 2.73 9.66
N GLU A 25 -5.00 1.56 9.35
CA GLU A 25 -4.93 0.34 10.15
C GLU A 25 -3.98 -0.66 9.49
N ILE A 26 -3.16 -1.32 10.30
CA ILE A 26 -2.14 -2.27 9.82
C ILE A 26 -2.30 -3.58 10.60
N ASP A 27 -2.68 -4.63 9.89
CA ASP A 27 -2.74 -5.99 10.42
C ASP A 27 -1.58 -6.82 9.88
N LEU A 28 -0.82 -7.44 10.80
CA LEU A 28 0.31 -8.30 10.47
C LEU A 28 0.14 -9.67 11.09
N GLU A 29 0.33 -10.72 10.29
CA GLU A 29 0.45 -12.09 10.80
C GLU A 29 1.85 -12.65 10.57
N ARG A 30 2.39 -13.31 11.60
CA ARG A 30 3.75 -13.89 11.59
C ARG A 30 4.80 -12.88 11.11
N ALA A 31 4.76 -11.66 11.66
CA ALA A 31 5.64 -10.54 11.31
C ALA A 31 5.61 -10.18 9.81
N GLY A 32 4.43 -10.28 9.17
CA GLY A 32 4.26 -9.96 7.76
C GLY A 32 4.66 -11.08 6.80
N ARG A 33 5.03 -12.27 7.30
CA ARG A 33 5.35 -13.43 6.45
C ARG A 33 4.12 -14.17 5.94
N ALA A 34 3.03 -14.12 6.71
CA ALA A 34 1.77 -14.78 6.34
C ALA A 34 0.75 -13.77 5.80
N LEU A 35 0.63 -12.61 6.45
CA LEU A 35 -0.29 -11.55 6.05
C LEU A 35 0.32 -10.18 6.33
N ILE A 36 0.16 -9.30 5.34
CA ILE A 36 0.27 -7.85 5.51
C ILE A 36 -1.03 -7.27 4.95
N ARG A 37 -1.81 -6.61 5.79
CA ARG A 37 -2.99 -5.84 5.38
C ARG A 37 -2.83 -4.41 5.87
N VAL A 38 -3.01 -3.46 4.95
CA VAL A 38 -3.10 -2.03 5.26
C VAL A 38 -4.47 -1.57 4.79
N SER A 39 -5.20 -0.88 5.65
CA SER A 39 -6.54 -0.37 5.37
C SER A 39 -6.60 1.10 5.75
N ASP A 40 -7.02 1.94 4.82
CA ASP A 40 -7.08 3.38 5.01
C ASP A 40 -8.45 3.95 4.67
N ASN A 41 -8.68 5.19 5.10
CA ASN A 41 -9.88 5.96 4.78
C ASN A 41 -9.59 7.12 3.82
N GLY A 42 -8.58 6.98 2.96
CA GLY A 42 -8.23 7.96 1.95
C GLY A 42 -9.25 8.03 0.83
N ILE A 43 -8.92 8.79 -0.22
CA ILE A 43 -9.81 9.02 -1.37
C ILE A 43 -10.10 7.76 -2.21
N GLY A 44 -9.42 6.65 -1.93
CA GLY A 44 -9.52 5.40 -2.68
C GLY A 44 -8.86 5.48 -4.05
N MET A 45 -9.22 4.53 -4.92
CA MET A 45 -8.77 4.47 -6.31
C MET A 45 -9.98 4.35 -7.23
N THR A 46 -9.93 4.99 -8.38
CA THR A 46 -10.86 4.73 -9.48
C THR A 46 -10.54 3.39 -10.16
N GLU A 47 -11.50 2.85 -10.91
CA GLU A 47 -11.32 1.57 -11.64
C GLU A 47 -10.08 1.56 -12.55
N ASP A 48 -9.84 2.67 -13.26
CA ASP A 48 -8.66 2.83 -14.11
C ASP A 48 -7.35 2.88 -13.30
N GLN A 49 -7.37 3.50 -12.11
CA GLN A 49 -6.22 3.54 -11.21
C GLN A 49 -5.88 2.16 -10.64
N VAL A 50 -6.89 1.31 -10.39
CA VAL A 50 -6.69 -0.07 -9.93
C VAL A 50 -5.97 -0.90 -10.98
N LEU A 51 -6.35 -0.75 -12.26
CA LEU A 51 -5.69 -1.47 -13.36
C LEU A 51 -4.22 -1.03 -13.49
N LEU A 52 -3.95 0.27 -13.41
CA LEU A 52 -2.59 0.81 -13.47
C LEU A 52 -1.76 0.36 -12.28
N ALA A 53 -2.30 0.36 -11.05
CA ALA A 53 -1.58 -0.02 -9.83
C ALA A 53 -1.06 -1.48 -9.84
N LEU A 54 -1.63 -2.34 -10.68
CA LEU A 54 -1.22 -3.74 -10.86
C LEU A 54 -0.12 -3.92 -11.92
N GLU A 55 0.18 -2.89 -12.74
CA GLU A 55 1.25 -2.95 -13.72
C GLU A 55 2.64 -2.84 -13.05
N ARG A 56 3.57 -3.70 -13.48
CA ARG A 56 4.98 -3.58 -13.05
C ARG A 56 5.52 -2.22 -13.51
N HIS A 57 6.05 -1.44 -12.57
CA HIS A 57 6.57 -0.07 -12.73
C HIS A 57 5.55 1.07 -12.67
N ALA A 58 4.30 0.82 -12.27
CA ALA A 58 3.30 1.87 -12.09
C ALA A 58 3.49 2.78 -10.86
N THR A 59 4.50 2.50 -10.02
CA THR A 59 4.90 3.44 -8.98
C THR A 59 6.42 3.58 -8.96
N SER A 60 6.87 4.65 -9.60
CA SER A 60 7.82 5.57 -8.99
C SER A 60 7.01 6.85 -8.78
N LYS A 61 6.83 7.29 -7.53
CA LYS A 61 6.74 8.74 -7.34
C LYS A 61 7.91 9.33 -8.16
N ILE A 62 7.62 10.27 -9.07
CA ILE A 62 8.66 10.96 -9.85
C ILE A 62 9.78 11.40 -8.91
#